data_AF-A0A7V9RQB0-F1
#
_entry.id   AF-A0A7V9RQB0-F1
#
_cell.length_a   1.000
_cell.length_b   1.000
_cell.length_c   1.000
_cell.angle_alpha   90.00
_cell.angle_beta   90.00
_cell.angle_gamma   90.00
#
_symmetry.space_group_name_H-M   'P 1'
#
loop_
_entity.id
_entity.type
_entity.pdbx_description
1 polymer ?
#
loop_
_entity_poly.entity_id
_entity_poly.type
_entity_poly.pdbx_seq_one_letter_code
_entity_poly.pdbx_strand_id
1 'polypeptide(L)'
;GEGDPLHVIGGIPTVSNDYSPAWDLNLGVWTQEAISKGYRARVIDEFQYLQLVEDGWITGPGGQPFGSTGIVVNCPMVIRFL
;
A
#
# COMPACT_ATOMS: atom_id res chain seq x y z
N GLY A 1 -10.83 1.58 -15.91
CA GLY A 1 -11.60 2.11 -14.77
C GLY A 1 -11.17 3.54 -14.57
N GLU A 2 -12.08 4.48 -14.70
CA GLU A 2 -11.80 5.94 -14.76
C GLU A 2 -11.88 6.57 -13.36
N GLY A 3 -11.20 5.96 -12.38
CA GLY A 3 -11.12 6.47 -11.01
C GLY A 3 -9.72 6.97 -10.68
N ASP A 4 -9.62 7.89 -9.72
CA ASP A 4 -8.33 8.32 -9.19
C ASP A 4 -7.56 7.13 -8.61
N PRO A 5 -6.22 7.09 -8.78
CA PRO A 5 -5.40 6.04 -8.19
C PRO A 5 -5.46 6.12 -6.66
N LEU A 6 -6.02 5.09 -6.03
CA LEU A 6 -6.14 4.97 -4.57
C LEU A 6 -4.91 4.31 -3.95
N HIS A 7 -3.74 4.87 -4.25
CA HIS A 7 -2.49 4.36 -3.69
C HIS A 7 -2.38 4.76 -2.21
N VAL A 8 -1.93 3.84 -1.36
CA VAL A 8 -1.50 4.15 0.00
C VAL A 8 -0.03 4.58 -0.07
N ILE A 9 0.26 5.82 0.29
CA ILE A 9 1.59 6.44 0.17
C ILE A 9 2.01 7.05 1.50
N GLY A 10 3.27 6.86 1.91
CA GLY A 10 3.81 7.47 3.12
C GLY A 10 4.39 8.88 2.94
N GLY A 11 4.56 9.31 1.70
CA GLY A 11 5.04 10.65 1.36
C GLY A 11 4.42 11.13 0.07
N ILE A 12 4.17 12.44 -0.01
CA ILE A 12 3.65 13.07 -1.23
C ILE A 12 4.79 13.06 -2.28
N PRO A 13 4.58 12.43 -3.45
CA PRO A 13 5.54 12.47 -4.55
C PRO A 13 5.90 13.93 -4.87
N THR A 14 7.17 14.21 -5.16
CA THR A 14 7.70 15.55 -5.51
C THR A 14 7.74 16.61 -4.40
N VAL A 15 7.21 16.31 -3.21
CA VAL A 15 7.33 17.19 -2.02
C VAL A 15 8.35 16.61 -1.02
N SER A 16 8.37 15.29 -0.85
CA SER A 16 9.32 14.64 0.03
C SER A 16 10.67 14.40 -0.67
N ASN A 17 11.77 14.64 0.06
CA ASN A 17 13.14 14.51 -0.47
C ASN A 17 13.57 13.04 -0.69
N ASP A 18 12.80 12.09 -0.19
CA ASP A 18 13.03 10.65 -0.32
C ASP A 18 12.28 10.02 -1.51
N TYR A 19 11.55 10.84 -2.29
CA TYR A 19 10.86 10.35 -3.48
C TYR A 19 11.84 9.88 -4.57
N SER A 20 11.62 8.67 -5.08
CA SER A 20 12.32 8.12 -6.23
C SER A 20 11.35 7.84 -7.39
N PRO A 21 11.70 8.19 -8.64
CA PRO A 21 10.90 7.84 -9.81
C PRO A 21 10.87 6.33 -10.10
N ALA A 22 11.76 5.56 -9.47
CA ALA A 22 11.71 4.10 -9.40
C ALA A 22 11.51 3.66 -7.94
N TRP A 23 10.47 2.89 -7.69
CA TRP A 23 10.05 2.55 -6.32
C TRP A 23 9.67 1.07 -6.21
N ASP A 24 9.91 0.49 -5.04
CA ASP A 24 9.53 -0.89 -4.75
C ASP A 24 8.09 -0.95 -4.27
N LEU A 25 7.30 -1.82 -4.88
CA LEU A 25 5.90 -2.03 -4.49
C LEU A 25 5.84 -2.87 -3.22
N ASN A 26 5.21 -2.34 -2.17
CA ASN A 26 4.85 -3.13 -1.01
C ASN A 26 3.44 -3.70 -1.21
N LEU A 27 3.32 -5.00 -1.46
CA LEU A 27 2.04 -5.65 -1.69
C LEU A 27 1.53 -6.28 -0.39
N GLY A 28 0.32 -5.92 0.03
CA GLY A 28 -0.38 -6.64 1.10
C GLY A 28 -1.55 -7.45 0.60
N VAL A 29 -1.85 -8.49 1.36
CA VAL A 29 -2.99 -9.37 1.16
C VAL A 29 -3.76 -9.46 2.46
N TRP A 30 -5.09 -9.41 2.37
CA TRP A 30 -5.94 -9.70 3.52
C TRP A 30 -5.74 -11.15 3.95
N THR A 31 -5.61 -11.38 5.25
CA THR A 31 -5.58 -12.75 5.78
C THR A 31 -6.94 -13.41 5.60
N GLN A 32 -6.96 -14.74 5.56
CA GLN A 32 -8.22 -15.49 5.48
C GLN A 32 -9.11 -15.26 6.69
N GLU A 33 -8.52 -14.98 7.85
CA GLU A 33 -9.25 -14.60 9.05
C GLU A 33 -9.90 -13.22 8.92
N ALA A 34 -9.19 -12.21 8.41
CA ALA A 34 -9.78 -10.90 8.13
C ALA A 34 -10.92 -10.99 7.11
N ILE A 35 -10.77 -11.86 6.10
CA ILE A 35 -11.81 -12.12 5.10
C ILE A 35 -13.04 -12.76 5.73
N SER A 36 -12.88 -13.79 6.54
CA SER A 36 -14.00 -14.51 7.17
C SER A 36 -14.76 -13.66 8.17
N LYS A 37 -14.06 -12.76 8.87
CA LYS A 37 -14.65 -11.77 9.81
C LYS A 37 -15.28 -10.56 9.11
N GLY A 38 -15.09 -10.41 7.80
CA GLY A 38 -15.66 -9.30 7.03
C GLY A 38 -14.94 -7.96 7.22
N TYR A 39 -13.67 -7.97 7.63
CA TYR A 39 -12.89 -6.74 7.90
C TYR A 39 -12.39 -6.03 6.65
N ARG A 40 -12.53 -6.64 5.47
CA ARG A 40 -12.11 -6.03 4.21
C ARG A 40 -12.83 -4.70 3.97
N ALA A 41 -12.04 -3.65 3.86
CA ALA A 41 -12.50 -2.32 3.51
C ALA A 41 -11.53 -1.67 2.53
N ARG A 42 -11.96 -0.57 1.92
CA ARG A 42 -11.05 0.32 1.20
C ARG A 42 -10.15 1.02 2.22
N VAL A 43 -8.84 0.93 2.03
CA VAL A 43 -7.82 1.59 2.84
C VAL A 43 -7.08 2.58 1.94
N ILE A 44 -6.96 3.84 2.39
CA ILE A 44 -6.35 4.94 1.61
C ILE A 44 -5.32 5.73 2.43
N ASP A 45 -5.18 5.41 3.71
CA ASP A 45 -4.29 6.06 4.65
C ASP A 45 -3.18 5.09 5.07
N GLU A 46 -1.94 5.57 5.11
CA GLU A 46 -0.78 4.74 5.44
C GLU A 46 -0.82 4.23 6.88
N PHE A 47 -1.13 5.08 7.86
CA PHE A 47 -1.13 4.68 9.25
C PHE A 47 -2.21 3.65 9.54
N GLN A 48 -3.40 3.83 8.95
CA GLN A 48 -4.45 2.82 8.98
C GLN A 48 -3.97 1.49 8.38
N TYR A 49 -3.28 1.54 7.24
CA TYR A 49 -2.76 0.34 6.59
C TYR A 49 -1.71 -0.38 7.45
N LEU A 50 -0.76 0.37 8.01
CA LEU A 50 0.30 -0.17 8.86
C LEU A 50 -0.26 -0.75 10.17
N GLN A 51 -1.31 -0.15 10.75
CA GLN A 51 -1.99 -0.73 11.90
C GLN A 51 -2.63 -2.08 11.56
N LEU A 52 -3.27 -2.21 10.38
CA LEU A 52 -3.85 -3.47 9.93
C LEU A 52 -2.79 -4.55 9.70
N VAL A 53 -1.57 -4.16 9.32
CA VAL A 53 -0.42 -5.05 9.22
C VAL A 53 0.07 -5.47 10.61
N GLU A 54 0.23 -4.52 11.53
CA GLU A 54 0.67 -4.78 12.90
C GLU A 54 -0.31 -5.71 13.65
N ASP A 55 -1.60 -5.51 13.45
CA ASP A 55 -2.67 -6.34 14.02
C ASP A 55 -2.77 -7.73 13.36
N GLY A 56 -2.05 -7.97 12.26
CA GLY A 56 -2.05 -9.25 11.54
C GLY A 56 -3.26 -9.47 10.61
N TRP A 57 -4.04 -8.42 10.30
CA TRP A 57 -5.16 -8.50 9.35
C TRP A 57 -4.72 -8.41 7.89
N ILE A 58 -3.58 -7.77 7.64
CA ILE A 58 -2.90 -7.71 6.34
C ILE A 58 -1.50 -8.28 6.50
N THR A 59 -1.08 -9.12 5.54
CA THR A 59 0.29 -9.67 5.48
C THR A 59 0.87 -9.50 4.08
N GLY A 60 2.14 -9.84 3.90
CA GLY A 60 2.71 -10.02 2.56
C GLY A 60 2.13 -11.27 1.87
N PRO A 61 2.30 -11.40 0.54
CA PRO A 61 1.78 -12.53 -0.22
C PRO A 61 2.25 -13.88 0.37
N GLY A 62 1.33 -14.85 0.43
CA GLY A 62 1.62 -16.15 1.03
C GLY A 62 1.80 -16.14 2.55
N GLY A 63 1.38 -15.07 3.24
CA GLY A 63 1.48 -14.95 4.70
C GLY A 63 2.86 -14.51 5.21
N GLN A 64 3.73 -14.03 4.31
CA GLN A 64 5.03 -13.49 4.69
C GLN A 64 4.88 -12.14 5.43
N PRO A 65 5.90 -11.67 6.16
CA PRO A 65 5.91 -10.31 6.67
C PRO A 65 5.65 -9.28 5.57
N PHE A 66 4.86 -8.27 5.87
CA PHE A 66 4.63 -7.17 4.93
C PHE A 66 5.92 -6.35 4.74
N GLY A 67 6.18 -5.93 3.50
CA GLY A 67 7.34 -5.12 3.15
C GLY A 67 7.65 -5.19 1.66
N SER A 68 8.92 -4.91 1.34
CA SER A 68 9.50 -4.97 -0.01
C SER A 68 9.13 -6.27 -0.72
N THR A 69 8.61 -6.15 -1.95
CA THR A 69 8.34 -7.33 -2.80
C THR A 69 9.44 -7.57 -3.83
N GLY A 70 10.32 -6.59 -4.04
CA GLY A 70 11.30 -6.60 -5.12
C GLY A 70 10.67 -6.30 -6.49
N ILE A 71 9.37 -6.00 -6.55
CA ILE A 71 8.68 -5.57 -7.77
C ILE A 71 8.92 -4.07 -7.91
N VAL A 72 9.92 -3.72 -8.72
CA VAL A 72 10.26 -2.33 -8.98
C VAL A 72 9.33 -1.75 -10.04
N VAL A 73 8.60 -0.71 -9.66
CA VAL A 73 7.86 0.14 -10.58
C VAL A 73 8.79 1.23 -11.08
N ASN A 74 9.04 1.27 -12.39
CA ASN A 74 9.91 2.24 -13.04
C ASN A 74 9.18 3.48 -13.58
N CYS A 75 7.89 3.61 -13.26
CA CYS A 75 7.06 4.74 -13.64
C CYS A 75 6.90 5.69 -12.44
N PRO A 76 7.07 7.02 -12.64
CA PRO A 76 6.92 7.98 -11.57
C PRO A 76 5.48 8.02 -11.05
N MET A 77 5.32 8.16 -9.74
CA MET A 77 4.03 8.47 -9.14
C MET A 77 3.63 9.90 -9.52
N VAL A 78 2.43 10.04 -10.08
CA VAL A 78 1.88 11.35 -10.46
C VAL A 78 0.78 11.69 -9.46
N ILE A 79 0.90 12.86 -8.82
CA ILE A 79 -0.16 13.45 -7.99
C ILE A 79 -0.70 14.69 -8.69
N ARG A 80 -2.01 14.89 -8.60
CA ARG A 80 -2.67 16.13 -9.04
C ARG A 80 -3.35 16.75 -7.84
N PHE A 81 -2.93 17.96 -7.46
CA PHE A 81 -3.71 18.79 -6.55
C PHE A 81 -4.99 19.22 -7.27
N LEU A 82 -6.13 18.94 -6.65
CA LEU A 82 -7.44 19.44 -7.09
C LEU A 82 -7.69 20.83 -6.51
#